data_AF-A0A9P5YVK7-F1
#
_entry.id   AF-A0A9P5YVK7-F1
#
_cell.length_a   1.000
_cell.length_b   1.000
_cell.length_c   1.000
_cell.angle_alpha   90.00
_cell.angle_beta   90.00
_cell.angle_gamma   90.00
#
_symmetry.space_group_name_H-M   'P 1'
#
loop_
_entity.id
_entity.type
_entity.pdbx_description
1 polymer ?
#
loop_
_entity_poly.entity_id
_entity_poly.type
_entity_poly.pdbx_seq_one_letter_code
_entity_poly.pdbx_strand_id
1 'polypeptide(L)'
;MLWRQWWGRYRIGIRWSHWLKGRDETMSNHSYRVGGPRARSQSLPSHVSASFLSVMKALLVAAAFVSTALANTYVIHHRLFHPSLTAQPYSERGSISIEASTGIFTPARDLAEDLNSFSEKLGSLEVPFDALYQVALQDDQSDAFWDFSAVKACHLNKITADTIVLHLTSDTDFRPFALDYFVSPIPHDGACPLSKSRKRISPASSLKTFAKNIHSVNTTVLLRGTSMPPAYVSVYCLSNVMYFIQNHRPELKAPPSLTPEGEIVKPVQEKNFLQKYWMYIGAVLLVILVSGGAEEEVPKQK
;
A
#
# COMPACT_ATOMS: atom_id res chain seq x y z
N MET A 1 -9.37 -21.28 -0.31
CA MET A 1 -10.47 -20.79 -1.18
C MET A 1 -11.63 -20.34 -0.28
N LEU A 2 -11.56 -19.16 0.37
CA LEU A 2 -12.65 -18.53 1.16
C LEU A 2 -12.18 -17.19 1.80
N TRP A 3 -11.57 -16.29 1.02
CA TRP A 3 -11.13 -14.95 1.50
C TRP A 3 -11.61 -13.80 0.59
N ARG A 4 -12.66 -14.02 -0.23
CA ARG A 4 -13.19 -13.03 -1.19
C ARG A 4 -14.63 -12.55 -0.92
N GLN A 5 -15.23 -12.82 0.25
CA GLN A 5 -16.66 -12.52 0.47
C GLN A 5 -17.00 -11.49 1.56
N TRP A 6 -16.03 -10.74 2.10
CA TRP A 6 -16.34 -9.74 3.14
C TRP A 6 -16.12 -8.26 2.74
N TRP A 7 -16.00 -7.98 1.44
CA TRP A 7 -16.04 -6.61 0.89
C TRP A 7 -17.40 -6.22 0.28
N GLY A 8 -18.48 -6.89 0.68
CA GLY A 8 -19.79 -6.76 0.04
C GLY A 8 -20.90 -6.34 0.98
N ARG A 9 -20.86 -5.14 1.56
CA ARG A 9 -22.02 -4.30 1.98
C ARG A 9 -21.62 -3.12 2.86
N TYR A 10 -20.73 -2.25 2.37
CA TYR A 10 -20.86 -0.83 2.65
C TYR A 10 -20.87 -0.12 1.30
N ARG A 11 -22.08 0.07 0.76
CA ARG A 11 -22.31 1.10 -0.26
C ARG A 11 -22.09 2.43 0.44
N ILE A 12 -20.84 2.90 0.42
CA ILE A 12 -20.57 4.33 0.52
C ILE A 12 -21.30 4.91 -0.69
N GLY A 13 -22.41 5.59 -0.42
CA GLY A 13 -23.02 6.49 -1.39
C GLY A 13 -22.01 7.59 -1.65
N ILE A 14 -21.15 7.39 -2.65
CA ILE A 14 -20.30 8.45 -3.18
C ILE A 14 -21.25 9.43 -3.84
N ARG A 15 -21.68 10.43 -3.07
CA ARG A 15 -22.39 11.59 -3.56
C ARG A 15 -21.38 12.42 -4.36
N TRP A 16 -21.28 12.13 -5.65
CA TRP A 16 -20.70 13.06 -6.61
C TRP A 16 -21.63 14.26 -6.71
N SER A 17 -21.39 15.27 -5.89
CA SER A 17 -22.06 16.57 -6.03
C SER A 17 -21.02 17.67 -6.10
N HIS A 18 -20.92 18.24 -7.30
CA HIS A 18 -20.59 19.63 -7.58
C HIS A 18 -19.27 20.17 -7.01
N TRP A 19 -18.20 20.01 -7.79
CA TRP A 19 -17.12 20.99 -7.80
C TRP A 19 -16.65 21.25 -9.25
N LEU A 20 -17.55 21.83 -10.03
CA LEU A 20 -17.21 22.57 -11.24
C LEU A 20 -17.77 23.97 -11.06
N LYS A 21 -16.98 24.86 -10.45
CA LYS A 21 -17.23 26.30 -10.55
C LYS A 21 -15.91 27.05 -10.62
N GLY A 22 -15.58 27.39 -11.86
CA GLY A 22 -14.95 28.63 -12.31
C GLY A 22 -13.84 29.20 -11.46
N ARG A 23 -12.61 29.15 -11.99
CA ARG A 23 -11.71 30.27 -11.82
C ARG A 23 -11.21 30.69 -13.19
N ASP A 24 -11.70 31.86 -13.56
CA ASP A 24 -11.45 32.54 -14.82
C ASP A 24 -9.96 32.77 -15.06
N GLU A 25 -9.66 32.69 -16.36
CA GLU A 25 -8.42 33.03 -17.00
C GLU A 25 -8.07 34.51 -16.77
N THR A 26 -6.87 34.76 -16.26
CA THR A 26 -6.13 35.97 -16.60
C THR A 26 -4.74 35.57 -17.05
N MET A 27 -4.63 35.18 -18.32
CA MET A 27 -3.37 35.15 -19.06
C MET A 27 -2.84 36.59 -19.19
N SER A 28 -1.95 36.99 -18.28
CA SER A 28 -1.10 38.16 -18.47
C SER A 28 0.11 37.74 -19.30
N ASN A 29 0.07 38.06 -20.59
CA ASN A 29 1.24 38.08 -21.47
C ASN A 29 2.32 39.00 -20.88
N HIS A 30 3.45 38.43 -20.46
CA HIS A 30 4.65 39.22 -20.20
C HIS A 30 5.65 39.02 -21.34
N SER A 31 5.72 40.08 -22.14
CA SER A 31 6.63 40.32 -23.23
C SER A 31 8.08 40.24 -22.78
N TYR A 32 8.88 39.54 -23.60
CA TYR A 32 10.33 39.48 -23.57
C TYR A 32 10.99 40.88 -23.50
N ARG A 33 11.99 41.03 -22.63
CA ARG A 33 13.13 41.95 -22.82
C ARG A 33 14.43 41.21 -22.54
N VAL A 34 15.10 40.81 -23.62
CA VAL A 34 16.49 40.37 -23.59
C VAL A 34 17.35 41.63 -23.44
N GLY A 35 17.79 41.90 -22.21
CA GLY A 35 18.79 42.93 -21.90
C GLY A 35 20.13 42.25 -21.62
N GLY A 36 21.03 42.28 -22.59
CA GLY A 36 22.40 41.79 -22.42
C GLY A 36 23.20 42.69 -21.46
N PRO A 37 23.89 42.14 -20.44
CA PRO A 37 24.76 42.93 -19.59
C PRO A 37 26.06 43.27 -20.32
N ARG A 38 26.27 44.58 -20.50
CA ARG A 38 27.53 45.20 -20.92
C ARG A 38 28.56 45.00 -19.81
N ALA A 39 29.63 44.26 -20.10
CA ALA A 39 30.77 44.07 -19.22
C ALA A 39 31.41 45.43 -18.88
N ARG A 40 31.23 45.89 -17.63
CA ARG A 40 31.91 47.05 -17.07
C ARG A 40 32.96 46.53 -16.10
N SER A 41 34.22 46.55 -16.55
CA SER A 41 35.40 46.34 -15.73
C SER A 41 35.42 47.37 -14.59
N GLN A 42 35.04 46.94 -13.39
CA GLN A 42 35.24 47.72 -12.16
C GLN A 42 36.52 47.22 -11.50
N SER A 43 37.50 48.11 -11.41
CA SER A 43 38.72 47.95 -10.63
C SER A 43 38.36 47.76 -9.16
N LEU A 44 38.84 46.67 -8.54
CA LEU A 44 38.67 46.36 -7.12
C LEU A 44 39.33 47.44 -6.24
N PRO A 45 38.61 48.05 -5.29
CA PRO A 45 39.21 48.82 -4.22
C PRO A 45 39.82 47.88 -3.16
N SER A 46 41.14 47.93 -3.02
CA SER A 46 41.97 47.09 -2.15
C SER A 46 42.06 47.61 -0.70
N HIS A 47 40.92 47.91 -0.07
CA HIS A 47 40.88 48.22 1.37
C HIS A 47 39.62 47.63 2.01
N VAL A 48 39.64 46.31 2.21
CA VAL A 48 38.63 45.60 3.00
C VAL A 48 38.98 45.78 4.47
N SER A 49 38.22 46.64 5.15
CA SER A 49 38.35 46.87 6.60
C SER A 49 38.08 45.58 7.38
N ALA A 50 38.91 45.28 8.37
CA ALA A 50 38.82 44.10 9.25
C ALA A 50 37.45 43.94 9.95
N SER A 51 36.66 45.02 10.03
CA SER A 51 35.30 45.01 10.58
C SER A 51 34.29 44.22 9.73
N PHE A 52 34.45 44.16 8.40
CA PHE A 52 33.54 43.43 7.51
C PHE A 52 33.66 41.90 7.64
N LEU A 53 34.85 41.41 7.98
CA LEU A 53 35.10 39.98 8.14
C LEU A 53 34.42 39.40 9.40
N SER A 54 34.25 40.22 10.44
CA SER A 54 33.58 39.81 11.69
C SER A 54 32.07 39.65 11.50
N VAL A 55 31.43 40.59 10.79
CA VAL A 55 29.98 40.55 10.53
C VAL A 55 29.60 39.41 9.57
N MET A 56 30.43 39.12 8.56
CA MET A 56 30.22 37.98 7.65
C MET A 56 30.34 36.61 8.36
N LYS A 57 31.24 36.47 9.33
CA LYS A 57 31.34 35.24 10.14
C LYS A 57 30.11 35.05 11.04
N ALA A 58 29.61 36.12 11.65
CA ALA A 58 28.38 36.06 12.44
C ALA A 58 27.15 35.68 11.59
N LEU A 59 27.04 36.20 10.36
CA LEU A 59 25.95 35.86 9.43
C LEU A 59 26.03 34.41 8.93
N LEU A 60 27.23 33.88 8.66
CA LEU A 60 27.42 32.47 8.27
C LEU A 60 27.11 31.50 9.41
N VAL A 61 27.44 31.85 10.66
CA VAL A 61 27.04 31.05 11.83
C VAL A 61 25.53 31.09 12.01
N ALA A 62 24.86 32.24 11.82
CA ALA A 62 23.40 32.33 11.93
C ALA A 62 22.66 31.56 10.81
N ALA A 63 23.19 31.53 9.59
CA ALA A 63 22.59 30.78 8.47
C ALA A 63 22.71 29.25 8.63
N ALA A 64 23.74 28.76 9.32
CA ALA A 64 23.92 27.33 9.58
C ALA A 64 22.94 26.75 10.62
N PHE A 65 22.22 27.59 11.38
CA PHE A 65 21.27 27.14 12.41
C PHE A 65 19.83 26.95 11.91
N VAL A 66 19.51 27.29 10.66
CA VAL A 66 18.12 27.23 10.15
C VAL A 66 17.99 26.23 9.01
N SER A 67 18.45 25.01 9.25
CA SER A 67 18.00 23.83 8.50
C SER A 67 17.15 22.98 9.42
N THR A 68 16.02 23.53 9.89
CA THR A 68 14.97 22.72 10.50
C THR A 68 14.37 21.87 9.39
N ALA A 69 14.83 20.63 9.27
CA ALA A 69 14.16 19.65 8.44
C ALA A 69 12.67 19.64 8.83
N LEU A 70 11.79 19.89 7.87
CA LEU A 70 10.35 19.84 8.09
C LEU A 70 9.98 18.36 8.24
N ALA A 71 9.99 17.89 9.49
CA ALA A 71 9.44 16.58 9.82
C ALA A 71 7.92 16.68 9.82
N ASN A 72 7.27 15.94 8.92
CA ASN A 72 5.82 15.83 8.91
C ASN A 72 5.41 14.87 10.02
N THR A 73 4.65 15.39 11.01
CA THR A 73 4.14 14.60 12.13
C THR A 73 2.66 14.29 11.90
N TYR A 74 2.30 13.01 11.97
CA TYR A 74 0.92 12.54 11.84
C TYR A 74 0.47 11.87 13.12
N VAL A 75 -0.74 12.18 13.57
CA VAL A 75 -1.32 11.60 14.78
C VAL A 75 -2.16 10.39 14.41
N ILE A 76 -1.91 9.28 15.09
CA ILE A 76 -2.63 8.03 14.95
C ILE A 76 -3.57 7.89 16.13
N HIS A 77 -4.84 7.64 15.84
CA HIS A 77 -5.86 7.38 16.85
C HIS A 77 -6.23 5.91 16.89
N HIS A 78 -6.85 5.49 17.97
CA HIS A 78 -7.44 4.17 18.10
C HIS A 78 -8.80 4.24 18.79
N ARG A 79 -9.60 3.19 18.58
CA ARG A 79 -10.82 2.98 19.35
C ARG A 79 -11.20 1.52 19.34
N LEU A 80 -12.15 1.19 20.22
CA LEU A 80 -12.83 -0.08 20.21
C LEU A 80 -14.17 0.03 19.48
N PHE A 81 -14.43 -0.89 18.56
CA PHE A 81 -15.72 -1.05 17.89
C PHE A 81 -16.37 -2.39 18.27
N HIS A 82 -17.65 -2.35 18.62
CA HIS A 82 -18.50 -3.53 18.79
C HIS A 82 -19.94 -3.15 18.43
N PRO A 83 -20.71 -3.97 17.69
CA PRO A 83 -22.07 -3.62 17.26
C PRO A 83 -23.05 -3.33 18.41
N SER A 84 -22.86 -3.98 19.57
CA SER A 84 -23.69 -3.79 20.76
C SER A 84 -23.24 -2.63 21.66
N LEU A 85 -22.13 -1.97 21.35
CA LEU A 85 -21.67 -0.79 22.09
C LEU A 85 -22.01 0.48 21.30
N THR A 86 -22.35 1.54 22.01
CA THR A 86 -22.40 2.89 21.43
C THR A 86 -21.03 3.23 20.84
N ALA A 87 -21.03 3.91 19.68
CA ALA A 87 -19.82 4.36 19.03
C ALA A 87 -18.92 5.11 20.02
N GLN A 88 -17.71 4.59 20.21
CA GLN A 88 -16.72 5.18 21.11
C GLN A 88 -15.96 6.27 20.36
N PRO A 89 -15.60 7.38 21.05
CA PRO A 89 -14.70 8.37 20.47
C PRO A 89 -13.32 7.75 20.22
N TYR A 90 -12.57 8.36 19.32
CA TYR A 90 -11.16 8.06 19.10
C TYR A 90 -10.31 8.62 20.25
N SER A 91 -9.41 7.80 20.78
CA SER A 91 -8.32 8.22 21.68
C SER A 91 -7.00 8.26 20.89
N GLU A 92 -6.03 9.04 21.37
CA GLU A 92 -4.72 9.10 20.73
C GLU A 92 -3.93 7.81 20.99
N ARG A 93 -3.48 7.13 19.93
CA ARG A 93 -2.59 5.95 20.03
C ARG A 93 -1.11 6.37 20.04
N GLY A 94 -0.76 7.43 19.32
CA GLY A 94 0.58 7.99 19.24
C GLY A 94 0.78 8.84 17.99
N SER A 95 2.02 9.21 17.72
CA SER A 95 2.39 10.03 16.56
C SER A 95 3.46 9.34 15.70
N ILE A 96 3.44 9.61 14.40
CA ILE A 96 4.43 9.16 13.43
C ILE A 96 5.14 10.40 12.87
N SER A 97 6.45 10.49 13.08
CA SER A 97 7.31 11.47 12.43
C SER A 97 7.92 10.85 11.17
N ILE A 98 7.75 11.50 10.02
CA ILE A 98 8.37 11.06 8.76
C ILE A 98 9.60 11.93 8.49
N GLU A 99 10.77 11.31 8.47
CA GLU A 99 12.06 11.92 8.15
C GLU A 99 12.75 11.13 7.03
N ALA A 100 13.05 11.78 5.91
CA ALA A 100 13.80 11.20 4.79
C ALA A 100 13.34 9.78 4.40
N SER A 101 12.03 9.58 4.21
CA SER A 101 11.35 8.30 3.89
C SER A 101 11.35 7.22 5.00
N THR A 102 11.80 7.54 6.20
CA THR A 102 11.68 6.68 7.38
C THR A 102 10.57 7.20 8.29
N GLY A 103 9.70 6.31 8.77
CA GLY A 103 8.68 6.63 9.75
C GLY A 103 9.11 6.20 11.15
N ILE A 104 9.07 7.13 12.12
CA ILE A 104 9.37 6.86 13.53
C ILE A 104 8.06 6.98 14.32
N PHE A 105 7.65 5.92 15.01
CA PHE A 105 6.46 5.91 15.85
C PHE A 105 6.79 6.25 17.31
N THR A 106 6.04 7.18 17.88
CA THR A 106 6.08 7.54 19.30
C THR A 106 4.72 7.23 19.93
N PRO A 107 4.63 6.28 20.88
CA PRO A 107 3.36 5.92 21.51
C PRO A 107 2.82 7.04 22.41
N ALA A 108 1.49 7.17 22.48
CA ALA A 108 0.83 8.05 23.43
C ALA A 108 1.02 7.54 24.87
N ARG A 109 1.06 8.47 25.84
CA ARG A 109 1.29 8.15 27.27
C ARG A 109 0.14 7.35 27.87
N ASP A 110 -1.08 7.64 27.44
CA ASP A 110 -2.31 7.12 28.04
C ASP A 110 -2.82 5.85 27.33
N LEU A 111 -2.06 5.33 26.36
CA LEU A 111 -2.42 4.17 25.55
C LEU A 111 -2.78 2.93 26.40
N ALA A 112 -2.06 2.68 27.49
CA ALA A 112 -2.36 1.56 28.39
C ALA A 112 -3.67 1.77 29.17
N GLU A 113 -3.98 3.01 29.55
CA GLU A 113 -5.21 3.36 30.26
C GLU A 113 -6.43 3.23 29.35
N ASP A 114 -6.34 3.75 28.12
CA ASP A 114 -7.37 3.61 27.09
C ASP A 114 -7.72 2.13 26.83
N LEU A 115 -6.71 1.28 26.66
CA LEU A 115 -6.89 -0.17 26.45
C LEU A 115 -7.56 -0.87 27.64
N ASN A 116 -7.27 -0.43 28.87
CA ASN A 116 -7.94 -0.95 30.06
C ASN A 116 -9.41 -0.51 30.11
N SER A 117 -9.70 0.76 29.79
CA SER A 117 -11.08 1.25 29.69
C SER A 117 -11.89 0.48 28.63
N PHE A 118 -11.29 0.19 27.47
CA PHE A 118 -11.91 -0.63 26.43
C PHE A 118 -12.17 -2.06 26.92
N SER A 119 -11.25 -2.66 27.68
CA SER A 119 -11.44 -3.99 28.28
C SER A 119 -12.63 -4.02 29.24
N GLU A 120 -12.81 -2.98 30.07
CA GLU A 120 -13.93 -2.90 31.02
C GLU A 120 -15.27 -2.81 30.30
N LYS A 121 -15.35 -1.99 29.25
CA LYS A 121 -16.54 -1.85 28.39
C LYS A 121 -16.90 -3.15 27.67
N LEU A 122 -15.93 -3.97 27.27
CA LEU A 122 -16.22 -5.31 26.71
C LEU A 122 -16.59 -6.33 27.78
N GLY A 123 -16.10 -6.16 29.01
CA GLY A 123 -16.37 -7.07 30.11
C GLY A 123 -17.84 -7.05 30.56
N SER A 124 -18.57 -5.97 30.28
CA SER A 124 -20.00 -5.86 30.57
C SER A 124 -20.91 -6.51 29.51
N LEU A 125 -20.36 -6.95 28.37
CA LEU A 125 -21.12 -7.59 27.30
C LEU A 125 -21.23 -9.11 27.52
N GLU A 126 -22.41 -9.67 27.22
CA GLU A 126 -22.62 -11.11 27.24
C GLU A 126 -21.82 -11.84 26.15
N VAL A 127 -21.67 -11.23 24.97
CA VAL A 127 -21.01 -11.82 23.79
C VAL A 127 -19.98 -10.85 23.21
N PRO A 128 -18.72 -10.85 23.69
CA PRO A 128 -17.71 -9.86 23.28
C PRO A 128 -16.92 -10.23 22.01
N PHE A 129 -17.23 -11.35 21.33
CA PHE A 129 -16.32 -11.97 20.34
C PHE A 129 -16.18 -11.21 19.02
N ASP A 130 -17.13 -10.33 18.68
CA ASP A 130 -17.12 -9.54 17.44
C ASP A 130 -16.45 -8.17 17.60
N ALA A 131 -15.71 -7.98 18.70
CA ALA A 131 -15.00 -6.74 18.98
C ALA A 131 -13.82 -6.54 18.03
N LEU A 132 -13.76 -5.35 17.42
CA LEU A 132 -12.68 -4.91 16.56
C LEU A 132 -11.90 -3.78 17.23
N TYR A 133 -10.58 -3.88 17.21
CA TYR A 133 -9.68 -2.80 17.54
C TYR A 133 -9.35 -2.02 16.27
N GLN A 134 -9.73 -0.75 16.24
CA GLN A 134 -9.59 0.13 15.08
C GLN A 134 -8.46 1.12 15.31
N VAL A 135 -7.66 1.35 14.27
CA VAL A 135 -6.59 2.34 14.24
C VAL A 135 -6.86 3.27 13.07
N ALA A 136 -6.84 4.58 13.31
CA ALA A 136 -7.19 5.60 12.35
C ALA A 136 -6.07 6.64 12.18
N LEU A 137 -5.97 7.17 10.97
CA LEU A 137 -5.07 8.26 10.62
C LEU A 137 -5.83 9.59 10.74
N GLN A 138 -5.32 10.52 11.56
CA GLN A 138 -5.91 11.85 11.66
C GLN A 138 -5.70 12.64 10.35
N ASP A 139 -6.79 13.23 9.85
CA ASP A 139 -6.79 14.24 8.79
C ASP A 139 -7.35 15.57 9.34
N ASP A 140 -7.23 16.66 8.58
CA ASP A 140 -7.74 17.99 8.94
C ASP A 140 -9.28 18.06 9.03
N GLN A 141 -9.96 17.02 8.54
CA GLN A 141 -11.41 16.87 8.55
C GLN A 141 -11.93 16.23 9.85
N SER A 142 -13.26 16.17 10.00
CA SER A 142 -13.88 15.48 11.13
C SER A 142 -13.53 13.99 11.16
N ASP A 143 -13.54 13.40 12.35
CA ASP A 143 -13.29 11.98 12.64
C ASP A 143 -14.05 10.99 11.75
N ALA A 144 -15.24 11.37 11.27
CA ALA A 144 -16.05 10.58 10.35
C ALA A 144 -15.38 10.30 8.99
N PHE A 145 -14.38 11.08 8.60
CA PHE A 145 -13.68 10.95 7.31
C PHE A 145 -12.27 10.37 7.45
N TRP A 146 -11.82 10.06 8.67
CA TRP A 146 -10.50 9.47 8.88
C TRP A 146 -10.44 8.08 8.27
N ASP A 147 -9.35 7.80 7.55
CA ASP A 147 -9.07 6.46 7.07
C ASP A 147 -8.67 5.57 8.25
N PHE A 148 -9.15 4.32 8.27
CA PHE A 148 -8.92 3.41 9.38
C PHE A 148 -8.76 1.95 8.94
N SER A 149 -7.94 1.22 9.70
CA SER A 149 -7.83 -0.23 9.62
C SER A 149 -8.32 -0.87 10.92
N ALA A 150 -8.71 -2.14 10.86
CA ALA A 150 -9.26 -2.87 12.00
C ALA A 150 -8.71 -4.29 12.11
N VAL A 151 -8.47 -4.73 13.34
CA VAL A 151 -8.12 -6.12 13.67
C VAL A 151 -9.08 -6.66 14.73
N LYS A 152 -9.29 -7.98 14.76
CA LYS A 152 -10.08 -8.59 15.84
C LYS A 152 -9.36 -8.38 17.17
N ALA A 153 -10.06 -7.84 18.17
CA ALA A 153 -9.45 -7.53 19.46
C ALA A 153 -8.92 -8.78 20.20
N CYS A 154 -9.46 -9.97 19.91
CA CYS A 154 -8.94 -11.25 20.42
C CYS A 154 -7.50 -11.57 20.02
N HIS A 155 -6.99 -10.99 18.92
CA HIS A 155 -5.63 -11.24 18.45
C HIS A 155 -4.58 -10.52 19.30
N LEU A 156 -4.95 -9.46 20.02
CA LEU A 156 -4.02 -8.60 20.77
C LEU A 156 -3.34 -9.28 21.97
N ASN A 157 -3.88 -10.41 22.44
CA ASN A 157 -3.38 -11.08 23.65
C ASN A 157 -1.93 -11.60 23.52
N LYS A 158 -1.53 -12.04 22.31
CA LYS A 158 -0.27 -12.76 22.07
C LYS A 158 0.64 -12.08 21.06
N ILE A 159 0.37 -10.81 20.75
CA ILE A 159 1.15 -10.12 19.73
C ILE A 159 2.52 -9.74 20.30
N THR A 160 3.53 -9.87 19.46
CA THR A 160 4.91 -9.47 19.77
C THR A 160 5.35 -8.30 18.90
N ALA A 161 4.68 -8.08 17.77
CA ALA A 161 4.93 -6.97 16.88
C ALA A 161 3.66 -6.51 16.19
N ASP A 162 3.59 -5.22 15.91
CA ASP A 162 2.59 -4.62 15.04
C ASP A 162 3.24 -3.76 13.95
N THR A 163 2.50 -3.59 12.86
CA THR A 163 2.98 -2.90 11.67
C THR A 163 1.92 -1.91 11.22
N ILE A 164 2.31 -0.65 11.12
CA ILE A 164 1.50 0.44 10.56
C ILE A 164 2.07 0.73 9.18
N VAL A 165 1.24 0.62 8.15
CA VAL A 165 1.61 0.97 6.79
C VAL A 165 0.91 2.26 6.41
N LEU A 166 1.68 3.32 6.18
CA LEU A 166 1.16 4.59 5.67
C LEU A 166 1.31 4.62 4.15
N HIS A 167 0.20 4.78 3.45
CA HIS A 167 0.20 4.97 2.00
C HIS A 167 0.28 6.45 1.70
N LEU A 168 1.36 6.86 1.04
CA LEU A 168 1.72 8.24 0.73
C LEU A 168 1.31 8.58 -0.69
N THR A 169 0.81 9.81 -0.88
CA THR A 169 0.35 10.31 -2.18
C THR A 169 1.47 10.36 -3.22
N SER A 170 2.69 10.67 -2.78
CA SER A 170 3.91 10.74 -3.59
C SER A 170 5.12 10.56 -2.67
N ASP A 171 6.24 10.13 -3.22
CA ASP A 171 7.52 10.03 -2.51
C ASP A 171 8.12 11.40 -2.15
N THR A 172 7.58 12.49 -2.70
CA THR A 172 8.03 13.87 -2.44
C THR A 172 7.22 14.57 -1.34
N ASP A 173 5.91 14.31 -1.29
CA ASP A 173 4.98 15.14 -0.51
C ASP A 173 4.71 14.54 0.87
N PHE A 174 5.10 13.28 1.09
CA PHE A 174 4.95 12.51 2.34
C PHE A 174 3.58 12.63 3.01
N ARG A 175 2.52 12.97 2.27
CA ARG A 175 1.16 13.10 2.78
C ARG A 175 0.47 11.75 2.72
N PRO A 176 0.18 11.11 3.87
CA PRO A 176 -0.54 9.86 3.90
C PRO A 176 -2.01 10.09 3.52
N PHE A 177 -2.57 9.17 2.73
CA PHE A 177 -3.98 9.18 2.34
C PHE A 177 -4.70 7.90 2.79
N ALA A 178 -3.97 6.86 3.18
CA ALA A 178 -4.53 5.64 3.75
C ALA A 178 -3.59 4.99 4.77
N LEU A 179 -4.14 4.14 5.63
CA LEU A 179 -3.47 3.44 6.71
C LEU A 179 -3.91 1.97 6.74
N ASP A 180 -2.94 1.06 6.68
CA ASP A 180 -3.16 -0.33 7.07
C ASP A 180 -2.53 -0.62 8.43
N TYR A 181 -3.20 -1.44 9.23
CA TYR A 181 -2.72 -1.89 10.54
C TYR A 181 -2.73 -3.41 10.63
N PHE A 182 -1.58 -3.99 10.94
CA PHE A 182 -1.39 -5.42 11.08
C PHE A 182 -0.80 -5.75 12.45
N VAL A 183 -1.15 -6.91 12.98
CA VAL A 183 -0.56 -7.45 14.21
C VAL A 183 0.03 -8.83 13.93
N SER A 184 1.02 -9.24 14.71
CA SER A 184 1.67 -10.54 14.54
C SER A 184 2.11 -11.14 15.89
N PRO A 185 2.03 -12.48 16.05
CA PRO A 185 1.53 -13.47 15.07
C PRO A 185 -0.01 -13.54 15.01
N ILE A 186 -0.55 -13.86 13.83
CA ILE A 186 -1.97 -14.22 13.63
C ILE A 186 -2.02 -15.68 13.13
N PRO A 187 -2.91 -16.53 13.68
CA PRO A 187 -3.15 -17.87 13.14
C PRO A 187 -3.47 -17.84 11.64
N HIS A 188 -3.02 -18.85 10.89
CA HIS A 188 -3.23 -18.92 9.43
C HIS A 188 -4.71 -18.92 9.01
N ASP A 189 -5.61 -19.36 9.89
CA ASP A 189 -7.05 -19.34 9.66
C ASP A 189 -7.72 -18.01 10.04
N GLY A 190 -6.97 -17.08 10.65
CA GLY A 190 -7.49 -15.80 11.16
C GLY A 190 -8.48 -15.95 12.32
N ALA A 191 -8.57 -17.13 12.92
CA ALA A 191 -9.46 -17.41 14.05
C ALA A 191 -8.84 -16.92 15.36
N CYS A 192 -9.69 -16.51 16.30
CA CYS A 192 -9.24 -16.09 17.62
C CYS A 192 -8.53 -17.25 18.34
N PRO A 193 -7.38 -17.01 19.00
CA PRO A 193 -6.64 -18.07 19.69
C PRO A 193 -7.47 -18.69 20.81
N LEU A 194 -7.33 -20.01 20.98
CA LEU A 194 -7.92 -20.75 22.09
C LEU A 194 -7.01 -20.74 23.32
N SER A 195 -7.63 -20.71 24.50
CA SER A 195 -6.98 -20.97 25.78
C SER A 195 -6.55 -22.44 25.89
N LYS A 196 -5.65 -22.75 26.84
CA LYS A 196 -5.26 -24.14 27.19
C LYS A 196 -6.48 -25.02 27.49
N SER A 197 -7.55 -24.44 28.05
CA SER A 197 -8.82 -25.12 28.32
C SER A 197 -9.73 -25.28 27.10
N ARG A 198 -9.23 -25.01 25.88
CA ARG A 198 -9.97 -24.97 24.60
C ARG A 198 -11.13 -23.96 24.56
N LYS A 199 -11.27 -23.10 25.57
CA LYS A 199 -12.20 -21.97 25.55
C LYS A 199 -11.62 -20.84 24.70
N ARG A 200 -12.45 -20.13 23.92
CA ARG A 200 -12.01 -18.92 23.21
C ARG A 200 -11.57 -17.87 24.20
N ILE A 201 -10.42 -17.23 23.92
CA ILE A 201 -9.93 -16.12 24.75
C ILE A 201 -10.87 -14.93 24.52
N SER A 202 -11.34 -14.32 25.61
CA SER A 202 -12.26 -13.18 25.49
C SER A 202 -11.50 -11.95 24.99
N PRO A 203 -12.08 -11.14 24.09
CA PRO A 203 -11.45 -9.89 23.64
C PRO A 203 -11.13 -8.92 24.78
N ALA A 204 -11.96 -8.84 25.82
CA ALA A 204 -11.67 -8.08 27.03
C ALA A 204 -10.35 -8.52 27.68
N SER A 205 -10.18 -9.81 27.95
CA SER A 205 -8.92 -10.33 28.50
C SER A 205 -7.71 -10.09 27.58
N SER A 206 -7.95 -10.10 26.27
CA SER A 206 -6.92 -9.86 25.26
C SER A 206 -6.41 -8.42 25.30
N LEU A 207 -7.33 -7.44 25.39
CA LEU A 207 -7.00 -6.02 25.56
C LEU A 207 -6.27 -5.76 26.87
N LYS A 208 -6.72 -6.36 27.97
CA LYS A 208 -6.06 -6.20 29.28
C LYS A 208 -4.64 -6.76 29.29
N THR A 209 -4.40 -7.91 28.65
CA THR A 209 -3.04 -8.44 28.49
C THR A 209 -2.20 -7.54 27.58
N PHE A 210 -2.79 -7.05 26.49
CA PHE A 210 -2.12 -6.15 25.56
C PHE A 210 -1.70 -4.84 26.24
N ALA A 211 -2.58 -4.22 27.04
CA ALA A 211 -2.28 -3.03 27.82
C ALA A 211 -1.05 -3.20 28.73
N LYS A 212 -0.90 -4.39 29.35
CA LYS A 212 0.26 -4.71 30.21
C LYS A 212 1.55 -4.91 29.43
N ASN A 213 1.44 -5.42 28.20
CA ASN A 213 2.57 -5.79 27.36
C ASN A 213 2.89 -4.72 26.29
N ILE A 214 2.21 -3.57 26.29
CA ILE A 214 2.32 -2.61 25.20
C ILE A 214 3.77 -2.12 24.98
N HIS A 215 4.54 -2.01 26.06
CA HIS A 215 5.96 -1.61 26.00
C HIS A 215 6.89 -2.68 25.42
N SER A 216 6.46 -3.95 25.34
CA SER A 216 7.25 -5.04 24.74
C SER A 216 6.84 -5.33 23.29
N VAL A 217 5.81 -4.66 22.77
CA VAL A 217 5.39 -4.82 21.38
C VAL A 217 6.27 -3.97 20.47
N ASN A 218 6.88 -4.62 19.48
CA ASN A 218 7.68 -3.92 18.49
C ASN A 218 6.76 -3.30 17.43
N THR A 219 6.66 -1.96 17.43
CA THR A 219 5.90 -1.22 16.42
C THR A 219 6.79 -0.82 15.26
N THR A 220 6.43 -1.29 14.07
CA THR A 220 7.10 -0.98 12.81
C THR A 220 6.24 -0.04 11.96
N VAL A 221 6.84 1.00 11.40
CA VAL A 221 6.17 1.89 10.45
C VAL A 221 6.77 1.66 9.08
N LEU A 222 5.91 1.35 8.10
CA LEU A 222 6.28 1.19 6.71
C LEU A 222 5.63 2.31 5.90
N LEU A 223 6.43 3.01 5.11
CA LEU A 223 5.92 4.00 4.17
C LEU A 223 5.80 3.35 2.79
N ARG A 224 4.63 3.50 2.16
CA ARG A 224 4.39 3.05 0.80
C ARG A 224 3.97 4.23 -0.05
N GLY A 225 4.85 4.68 -0.94
CA GLY A 225 4.44 5.59 -2.01
C GLY A 225 3.42 4.90 -2.92
N THR A 226 2.64 5.69 -3.66
CA THR A 226 1.90 5.17 -4.80
C THR A 226 2.90 4.64 -5.83
N SER A 227 3.21 3.35 -5.76
CA SER A 227 3.85 2.66 -6.85
C SER A 227 2.85 2.70 -8.00
N MET A 228 3.08 3.60 -8.96
CA MET A 228 2.49 3.41 -10.27
C MET A 228 2.86 1.99 -10.69
N PRO A 229 1.89 1.13 -11.05
CA PRO A 229 2.21 -0.16 -11.65
C PRO A 229 3.16 0.15 -12.79
N PRO A 230 4.34 -0.51 -12.88
CA PRO A 230 5.52 -0.04 -13.60
C PRO A 230 5.14 0.67 -14.90
N ALA A 231 4.97 1.99 -14.78
CA ALA A 231 4.45 2.81 -15.86
C ALA A 231 5.64 3.09 -16.75
N TYR A 232 5.69 2.37 -17.87
CA TYR A 232 6.50 2.69 -19.06
C TYR A 232 7.82 3.40 -18.73
N VAL A 233 8.88 2.64 -18.46
CA VAL A 233 10.22 3.22 -18.57
C VAL A 233 10.39 3.62 -20.03
N SER A 234 10.24 4.91 -20.32
CA SER A 234 10.71 5.50 -21.57
C SER A 234 12.21 5.30 -21.61
N VAL A 235 12.66 4.50 -22.57
CA VAL A 235 14.07 4.23 -22.83
C VAL A 235 14.76 5.55 -23.13
N TYR A 236 15.55 6.07 -22.20
CA TYR A 236 16.56 7.06 -22.55
C TYR A 236 17.75 6.30 -23.11
N CYS A 237 18.02 6.49 -24.40
CA CYS A 237 19.26 6.08 -25.04
C CYS A 237 20.43 6.90 -24.46
N LEU A 238 20.95 6.48 -23.31
CA LEU A 238 22.29 6.87 -22.86
C LEU A 238 23.23 5.70 -23.14
N SER A 239 23.99 5.83 -24.22
CA SER A 239 25.21 5.07 -24.51
C SER A 239 25.10 3.52 -24.42
N ASN A 240 24.72 2.91 -25.55
CA ASN A 240 25.14 1.58 -26.04
C ASN A 240 24.92 0.31 -25.18
N VAL A 241 24.17 0.34 -24.09
CA VAL A 241 23.82 -0.89 -23.35
C VAL A 241 22.31 -1.04 -23.25
N MET A 242 21.75 -1.92 -24.08
CA MET A 242 20.31 -2.21 -24.15
C MET A 242 19.99 -3.44 -23.29
N TYR A 243 19.33 -3.24 -22.14
CA TYR A 243 18.77 -4.32 -21.34
C TYR A 243 17.29 -4.51 -21.69
N PHE A 244 16.90 -5.75 -22.04
CA PHE A 244 15.51 -6.16 -22.25
C PHE A 244 14.94 -6.78 -20.97
N ILE A 245 13.90 -6.18 -20.39
CA ILE A 245 13.06 -6.83 -19.38
C ILE A 245 11.66 -6.98 -19.98
N GLN A 246 11.21 -8.23 -20.07
CA GLN A 246 9.98 -8.63 -20.75
C GLN A 246 8.76 -8.22 -19.92
N ASN A 247 7.87 -7.43 -20.52
CA ASN A 247 6.79 -6.74 -19.84
C ASN A 247 5.44 -7.28 -20.34
N HIS A 248 4.69 -7.98 -19.49
CA HIS A 248 3.32 -8.41 -19.79
C HIS A 248 2.37 -7.25 -19.50
N ARG A 249 2.07 -6.45 -20.52
CA ARG A 249 0.92 -5.55 -20.46
C ARG A 249 -0.35 -6.39 -20.41
N PRO A 250 -1.33 -6.03 -19.55
CA PRO A 250 -2.69 -6.51 -19.73
C PRO A 250 -3.18 -5.94 -21.06
N GLU A 251 -3.06 -6.73 -22.12
CA GLU A 251 -3.60 -6.41 -23.41
C GLU A 251 -5.12 -6.34 -23.21
N LEU A 252 -5.67 -5.13 -23.26
CA LEU A 252 -7.11 -4.98 -23.37
C LEU A 252 -7.50 -5.80 -24.59
N LYS A 253 -8.32 -6.84 -24.37
CA LYS A 253 -8.82 -7.64 -25.49
C LYS A 253 -9.38 -6.67 -26.50
N ALA A 254 -8.80 -6.63 -27.69
CA ALA A 254 -9.35 -5.84 -28.77
C ALA A 254 -10.85 -6.20 -28.88
N PRO A 255 -11.74 -5.21 -29.03
CA PRO A 255 -13.14 -5.51 -29.22
C PRO A 255 -13.26 -6.52 -30.37
N PRO A 256 -14.10 -7.56 -30.25
CA PRO A 256 -14.31 -8.53 -31.33
C PRO A 256 -14.56 -7.77 -32.64
N SER A 257 -13.88 -8.15 -33.71
CA SER A 257 -14.10 -7.51 -35.01
C SER A 257 -15.56 -7.71 -35.42
N LEU A 258 -16.24 -6.61 -35.75
CA LEU A 258 -17.60 -6.62 -36.25
C LEU A 258 -17.59 -6.72 -37.78
N THR A 259 -18.57 -7.40 -38.36
CA THR A 259 -18.84 -7.32 -39.80
C THR A 259 -19.37 -5.92 -40.15
N PRO A 260 -19.35 -5.51 -41.44
CA PRO A 260 -20.01 -4.28 -41.89
C PRO A 260 -21.48 -4.16 -41.47
N GLU A 261 -22.15 -5.29 -41.28
CA GLU A 261 -23.55 -5.42 -40.81
C GLU A 261 -23.70 -5.34 -39.29
N GLY A 262 -22.59 -5.20 -38.54
CA GLY A 262 -22.58 -5.08 -37.08
C GLY A 262 -22.72 -6.40 -36.34
N GLU A 263 -22.68 -7.55 -37.03
CA GLU A 263 -22.68 -8.86 -36.39
C GLU A 263 -21.28 -9.24 -35.91
N ILE A 264 -21.20 -9.92 -34.76
CA ILE A 264 -19.93 -10.43 -34.24
C ILE A 264 -19.43 -11.52 -35.20
N VAL A 265 -18.25 -11.32 -35.78
CA VAL A 265 -17.60 -12.33 -36.64
C VAL A 265 -17.44 -13.60 -35.82
N LYS A 266 -18.26 -14.63 -36.11
CA LYS A 266 -18.09 -15.94 -35.49
C LYS A 266 -16.71 -16.45 -35.89
N PRO A 267 -15.86 -16.90 -34.94
CA PRO A 267 -14.57 -17.45 -35.28
C PRO A 267 -14.78 -18.56 -36.31
N VAL A 268 -14.02 -18.49 -37.41
CA VAL A 268 -14.04 -19.53 -38.44
C VAL A 268 -13.85 -20.86 -37.72
N GLN A 269 -14.85 -21.75 -37.85
CA GLN A 269 -14.84 -23.03 -37.15
C GLN A 269 -13.52 -23.74 -37.46
N GLU A 270 -12.63 -23.82 -36.48
CA GLU A 270 -11.37 -24.51 -36.67
C GLU A 270 -11.67 -25.97 -36.96
N LYS A 271 -11.10 -26.52 -38.05
CA LYS A 271 -11.26 -27.93 -38.37
C LYS A 271 -10.74 -28.74 -37.18
N ASN A 272 -11.57 -29.65 -36.67
CA ASN A 272 -11.21 -30.51 -35.54
C ASN A 272 -9.87 -31.19 -35.80
N PHE A 273 -9.10 -31.42 -34.74
CA PHE A 273 -7.79 -32.07 -34.80
C PHE A 273 -7.80 -33.34 -35.67
N LEU A 274 -8.81 -34.21 -35.50
CA LEU A 274 -8.96 -35.41 -36.34
C LEU A 274 -9.10 -35.10 -37.83
N GLN A 275 -9.85 -34.06 -38.19
CA GLN A 275 -10.05 -33.67 -39.59
C GLN A 275 -8.76 -33.14 -40.23
N LYS A 276 -7.84 -32.59 -39.41
CA LYS A 276 -6.52 -32.16 -39.87
C LYS A 276 -5.52 -33.32 -39.98
N TYR A 277 -5.61 -34.32 -39.10
CA TYR A 277 -4.55 -35.33 -38.96
C TYR A 277 -4.92 -36.76 -39.39
N TRP A 278 -6.14 -37.02 -39.87
CA TRP A 278 -6.58 -38.37 -40.25
C TRP A 278 -5.67 -39.06 -41.28
N MET A 279 -5.12 -38.33 -42.26
CA MET A 279 -4.21 -38.92 -43.25
C MET A 279 -2.90 -39.40 -42.62
N TYR A 280 -2.36 -38.67 -41.65
CA TYR A 280 -1.14 -39.07 -40.94
C TYR A 280 -1.38 -40.27 -40.02
N ILE A 281 -2.50 -40.26 -39.29
CA ILE A 281 -2.91 -41.41 -38.46
C ILE A 281 -3.07 -42.65 -39.35
N GLY A 282 -3.70 -42.52 -40.52
CA GLY A 282 -3.83 -43.59 -41.50
C GLY A 282 -2.47 -44.13 -41.98
N ALA A 283 -1.51 -43.25 -42.29
CA ALA A 283 -0.17 -43.66 -42.71
C ALA A 283 0.60 -44.42 -41.62
N VAL A 284 0.53 -43.95 -40.36
CA VAL A 284 1.18 -44.62 -39.22
C VAL A 284 0.57 -46.01 -38.97
N LEU A 285 -0.76 -46.12 -39.01
CA LEU A 285 -1.44 -47.40 -38.86
C LEU A 285 -1.07 -48.38 -39.98
N LEU A 286 -0.94 -47.90 -41.22
CA LEU A 286 -0.49 -48.72 -42.34
C LEU A 286 0.93 -49.28 -42.13
N VAL A 287 1.86 -48.44 -41.68
CA VAL A 287 3.25 -48.88 -41.40
C VAL A 287 3.30 -49.93 -40.29
N ILE A 288 2.52 -49.75 -39.22
CA ILE A 288 2.44 -50.72 -38.13
C ILE A 288 1.90 -52.07 -38.61
N LEU A 289 0.88 -52.06 -39.49
CA LEU A 289 0.31 -53.28 -40.06
C LEU A 289 1.29 -54.00 -41.02
N VAL A 290 2.08 -53.27 -41.79
CA VAL A 290 3.07 -53.86 -42.71
C VAL A 290 4.33 -54.32 -41.98
N SER A 291 4.69 -53.70 -40.85
CA SER A 291 5.92 -54.00 -40.09
C SER A 291 5.72 -55.08 -39.00
N GLY A 292 4.52 -55.67 -38.89
CA GLY A 292 4.17 -56.60 -37.83
C GLY A 292 4.75 -58.01 -38.02
N GLY A 293 5.82 -58.32 -37.26
CA GLY A 293 6.10 -59.67 -36.78
C GLY A 293 7.35 -60.35 -37.36
N ALA A 294 8.54 -59.90 -36.97
CA ALA A 294 9.68 -60.81 -36.88
C ALA A 294 9.58 -61.52 -35.53
N GLU A 295 9.29 -62.82 -35.54
CA GLU A 295 9.26 -63.66 -34.34
C GLU A 295 10.64 -63.59 -33.66
N GLU A 296 10.65 -63.15 -32.41
CA GLU A 296 11.86 -63.03 -31.60
C GLU A 296 12.30 -64.45 -31.19
N GLU A 297 13.34 -64.97 -31.85
CA GLU A 297 13.93 -66.26 -31.50
C GLU A 297 14.52 -66.19 -30.08
N VAL A 298 13.87 -66.89 -29.14
CA VAL A 298 14.33 -67.03 -27.76
C VAL A 298 15.65 -67.82 -27.74
N PRO A 299 16.78 -67.23 -27.31
CA PRO A 299 18.03 -67.97 -27.25
C PRO A 299 18.00 -68.97 -26.09
N LYS A 300 18.19 -70.26 -26.41
CA LYS A 300 18.39 -71.33 -25.43
C LYS A 300 19.62 -71.03 -24.57
N GLN A 301 19.41 -70.69 -23.30
CA GLN A 301 20.46 -70.71 -22.29
C GLN A 301 20.80 -72.15 -21.89
N LYS A 302 22.10 -72.39 -21.78
CA LYS A 302 22.75 -73.67 -21.47
C LYS A 302 23.15 -73.70 -20.00
#